data_AF-A0A1L3FH31-F1
#
_entry.id   AF-A0A1L3FH31-F1
#
_cell.length_a   1.000
_cell.length_b   1.000
_cell.length_c   1.000
_cell.angle_alpha   90.00
_cell.angle_beta   90.00
_cell.angle_gamma   90.00
#
_symmetry.space_group_name_H-M   'P 1'
#
loop_
_entity.id
_entity.type
_entity.pdbx_description
1 polymer ?
#
loop_
_entity_poly.entity_id
_entity_poly.type
_entity_poly.pdbx_seq_one_letter_code
_entity_poly.pdbx_strand_id
1 'polypeptide(L)' 'MFGLRWQAMIQGLAFMSHQIGSFLGAYRGGVPYDALGSYTMAWRTGVALGLAGGIIQVAFALIRPWQPPAPVLRTA' A
#
# COMPACT_ATOMS: atom_id res chain seq x y z
N MET A 1 -15.06 8.41 -7.36
CA MET A 1 -13.73 8.60 -7.97
C MET A 1 -13.45 10.09 -8.07
N PHE A 2 -12.21 10.55 -7.85
CA PHE A 2 -11.86 11.97 -7.67
C PHE A 2 -12.07 12.89 -8.91
N GLY A 3 -12.60 12.38 -10.03
CA GLY A 3 -12.83 13.12 -11.26
C GLY A 3 -11.54 13.43 -12.03
N LEU A 4 -11.67 13.84 -13.30
CA LEU A 4 -10.52 14.15 -14.16
C LEU A 4 -9.74 15.39 -13.69
N ARG A 5 -10.42 16.35 -13.07
CA ARG A 5 -9.84 17.60 -12.57
C ARG A 5 -8.65 17.42 -11.61
N TRP A 6 -8.63 16.33 -10.84
CA TRP A 6 -7.59 16.06 -9.83
C TRP A 6 -6.58 14.99 -10.24
N GLN A 7 -6.69 14.43 -11.46
CA GLN A 7 -5.84 13.31 -11.90
C GLN A 7 -4.36 13.65 -11.85
N ALA A 8 -3.96 14.82 -12.36
CA ALA A 8 -2.57 15.26 -12.35
C ALA A 8 -2.00 15.35 -10.92
N MET A 9 -2.78 15.90 -9.98
CA MET A 9 -2.37 16.01 -8.58
C MET A 9 -2.24 14.64 -7.91
N ILE A 10 -3.24 13.76 -8.09
CA ILE A 10 -3.24 12.42 -7.47
C ILE A 10 -2.07 11.59 -7.99
N GLN A 11 -1.82 11.61 -9.31
CA GLN A 11 -0.66 10.88 -9.85
C GLN A 11 0.65 11.50 -9.44
N GLY A 12 0.75 12.84 -9.39
CA GLY A 12 1.95 13.52 -8.89
C GLY A 12 2.25 13.14 -7.45
N LEU A 13 1.24 13.13 -6.58
CA LEU A 13 1.38 12.74 -5.19
C LEU A 13 1.74 11.26 -5.03
N ALA A 14 1.05 10.36 -5.75
CA ALA A 14 1.36 8.94 -5.76
C ALA A 14 2.79 8.66 -6.22
N PHE A 15 3.25 9.35 -7.28
CA PHE A 15 4.61 9.24 -7.80
C PHE A 15 5.64 9.73 -6.77
N MET A 16 5.44 10.93 -6.19
CA MET A 16 6.31 11.46 -5.14
C MET A 16 6.41 10.51 -3.95
N SER A 17 5.27 10.02 -3.44
CA SER A 17 5.22 9.06 -2.34
C SER A 17 5.95 7.77 -2.69
N HIS A 18 5.83 7.31 -3.93
CA HIS A 18 6.56 6.14 -4.41
C HIS A 18 8.09 6.38 -4.42
N GLN A 19 8.56 7.53 -4.91
CA GLN A 19 9.98 7.86 -4.91
C GLN A 19 10.57 7.88 -3.50
N ILE A 20 9.85 8.48 -2.54
CA ILE A 20 10.26 8.51 -1.13
C ILE A 20 10.29 7.09 -0.56
N GLY A 21 9.26 6.30 -0.82
CA GLY A 21 9.18 4.90 -0.38
C GLY A 21 10.33 4.04 -0.92
N SER A 22 10.64 4.16 -2.21
CA SER A 22 11.71 3.42 -2.87
C SER A 22 13.09 3.81 -2.33
N PHE A 23 13.34 5.10 -2.11
CA PHE A 23 14.56 5.58 -1.47
C PHE A 23 14.71 5.02 -0.05
N LEU A 24 13.70 5.18 0.79
CA LEU A 24 13.73 4.70 2.17
C LEU A 24 13.83 3.17 2.25
N GLY A 25 13.18 2.46 1.34
CA GLY A 25 13.25 1.00 1.25
C GLY A 25 14.66 0.51 0.94
N ALA A 26 15.31 1.06 -0.09
CA ALA A 26 16.68 0.70 -0.44
C ALA A 26 17.68 1.10 0.65
N TYR A 27 17.58 2.33 1.18
CA TYR A 27 18.45 2.82 2.24
C TYR A 27 18.34 1.96 3.51
N ARG A 28 17.13 1.74 4.02
CA ARG A 28 16.91 0.91 5.21
C ARG A 28 17.18 -0.57 4.96
N GLY A 29 17.17 -1.04 3.72
CA GLY A 29 17.60 -2.39 3.36
C GLY A 29 19.11 -2.59 3.49
N GLY A 30 19.91 -1.54 3.27
CA GLY A 30 21.37 -1.56 3.41
C GLY A 30 21.85 -1.51 4.86
N VAL A 31 21.18 -0.73 5.72
CA VAL A 31 21.60 -0.55 7.14
C VAL A 31 21.81 -1.86 7.91
N PRO A 32 20.91 -2.87 7.84
CA PRO A 32 21.13 -4.17 8.49
C PRO A 32 22.34 -4.92 7.94
N TYR A 33 22.66 -4.75 6.65
CA TYR A 33 23.83 -5.38 6.04
C TYR A 33 25.12 -4.75 6.59
N ASP A 34 25.17 -3.42 6.67
CA ASP A 34 26.33 -2.71 7.24
C ASP A 34 26.58 -3.09 8.70
N ALA A 35 25.51 -3.35 9.46
CA ALA A 35 25.62 -3.73 10.87
C ALA A 35 25.90 -5.22 11.12
N LEU A 36 25.38 -6.13 10.27
CA LEU A 36 25.36 -7.57 10.53
C LEU A 36 26.12 -8.40 9.48
N GLY A 37 26.62 -7.76 8.42
CA GLY A 37 27.29 -8.42 7.29
C GLY A 37 26.39 -9.36 6.47
N SER A 38 25.06 -9.29 6.64
CA SER A 38 24.11 -10.20 5.99
C SER A 38 22.76 -9.54 5.75
N TYR A 39 22.13 -9.85 4.60
CA TYR A 39 20.79 -9.37 4.26
C TYR A 39 19.66 -10.13 4.96
N THR A 40 19.94 -11.16 5.76
CA THR A 40 18.93 -11.99 6.41
C THR A 40 17.89 -11.14 7.17
N MET A 41 18.33 -10.14 7.94
CA MET A 41 17.43 -9.26 8.68
C MET A 41 16.64 -8.29 7.77
N ALA A 42 17.25 -7.80 6.69
CA ALA A 42 16.55 -6.99 5.70
C ALA A 42 15.42 -7.77 5.02
N TRP A 43 15.68 -9.03 4.62
CA TRP A 43 14.68 -9.91 4.05
C TRP A 43 13.54 -10.23 5.01
N ARG A 44 13.86 -10.59 6.26
CA ARG A 44 12.84 -10.84 7.30
C ARG A 44 11.95 -9.62 7.53
N THR A 45 12.53 -8.42 7.51
CA THR A 45 11.78 -7.17 7.63
C THR A 45 10.85 -6.96 6.43
N GLY A 46 11.33 -7.20 5.21
CA GLY A 46 10.51 -7.12 4.00
C GLY A 46 9.33 -8.10 4.02
N VAL A 47 9.57 -9.35 4.42
CA VAL A 47 8.50 -10.37 4.60
C VAL A 47 7.49 -9.92 5.64
N ALA A 48 7.94 -9.45 6.80
CA ALA A 48 7.05 -8.98 7.87
C ALA A 48 6.16 -7.81 7.42
N LEU A 49 6.72 -6.82 6.70
CA LEU A 49 5.97 -5.69 6.16
C LEU A 49 4.94 -6.12 5.12
N GLY A 50 5.31 -7.03 4.20
CA GLY A 50 4.40 -7.57 3.19
C GLY A 50 3.23 -8.34 3.80
N LEU A 51 3.51 -9.21 4.77
CA LEU A 51 2.48 -9.95 5.50
C LEU A 51 1.57 -9.01 6.29
N ALA A 52 2.12 -8.02 6.99
CA ALA A 52 1.32 -7.03 7.72
C ALA A 52 0.37 -6.27 6.79
N GLY A 53 0.86 -5.80 5.63
CA GLY A 53 0.03 -5.13 4.63
C GLY A 53 -1.09 -6.01 4.10
N GLY A 54 -0.79 -7.26 3.76
CA GLY A 54 -1.78 -8.24 3.31
C GLY A 54 -2.84 -8.54 4.37
N ILE A 55 -2.44 -8.75 5.63
CA ILE A 55 -3.36 -8.99 6.74
C ILE A 55 -4.28 -7.80 6.96
N ILE A 56 -3.74 -6.58 6.98
CA ILE A 56 -4.54 -5.36 7.15
C ILE A 56 -5.57 -5.23 6.00
N GLN A 57 -5.15 -5.48 4.76
CA GLN A 57 -6.03 -5.44 3.59
C GLN A 57 -7.17 -6.46 3.70
N VAL A 58 -6.86 -7.69 4.09
CA VAL A 58 -7.86 -8.75 4.29
C VAL A 58 -8.79 -8.41 5.44
N ALA A 59 -8.25 -8.00 6.59
CA ALA A 59 -9.04 -7.62 7.75
C ALA A 59 -10.02 -6.48 7.43
N PHE A 60 -9.57 -5.45 6.71
CA PHE A 60 -10.43 -4.36 6.27
C PHE A 60 -11.59 -4.85 5.39
N ALA A 61 -11.29 -5.73 4.43
CA ALA A 61 -12.31 -6.31 3.54
C ALA A 61 -13.35 -7.15 4.30
N LEU A 62 -12.93 -7.86 5.36
CA LEU A 62 -13.83 -8.67 6.19
C LEU A 62 -14.70 -7.82 7.13
N ILE A 63 -14.18 -6.71 7.66
CA ILE A 63 -14.90 -5.81 8.57
C ILE A 63 -15.92 -4.93 7.82
N ARG A 64 -15.59 -4.53 6.59
CA ARG A 64 -16.42 -3.67 5.74
C ARG A 64 -16.77 -4.39 4.44
N PRO A 65 -17.58 -5.47 4.49
CA PRO A 65 -17.97 -6.18 3.28
C PRO A 65 -18.71 -5.21 2.35
N TRP A 66 -18.40 -5.30 1.06
CA TRP A 66 -19.05 -4.47 0.05
C TRP A 66 -20.56 -4.73 0.06
N GLN A 67 -21.34 -3.65 0.20
CA GLN A 67 -22.79 -3.69 0.10
C GLN A 67 -23.20 -3.30 -1.33
N PRO A 68 -23.96 -4.15 -2.05
CA PRO A 68 -24.49 -3.77 -3.35
C PRO A 68 -25.39 -2.53 -3.24
N PRO A 69 -25.42 -1.65 -4.25
CA PRO A 69 -26.43 -0.61 -4.33
C PRO A 69 -27.83 -1.26 -4.31
N ALA A 70 -28.77 -0.65 -3.58
CA ALA A 70 -30.16 -1.13 -3.59
C ALA A 70 -30.72 -1.12 -5.02
N PRO A 71 -31.53 -2.12 -5.43
CA PRO A 71 -32.18 -2.11 -6.74
C PRO A 71 -33.02 -0.85 -6.88
N VAL A 72 -32.76 -0.06 -7.92
CA VAL A 72 -33.63 1.07 -8.27
C VAL A 72 -34.92 0.47 -8.82
N LEU A 73 -35.94 0.33 -7.96
CA LEU A 73 -37.28 0.00 -8.40
C LEU A 73 -37.77 1.14 -9.30
N ARG A 74 -37.76 0.93 -10.61
CA ARG A 74 -38.41 1.83 -11.56
C ARG A 74 -39.91 1.62 -11.41
N THR A 75 -40.57 2.47 -10.64
CA THR A 75 -42.03 2.61 -10.71
C THR A 75 -42.36 3.20 -12.07
N ALA A 76 -43.08 2.42 -12.89
CA ALA A 76 -43.62 2.82 -14.18
C ALA A 76 -44.83 3.76 -14.00
#